data_AF-A0A1I3X4Z7-F1
#
_entry.id   AF-A0A1I3X4Z7-F1
#
_cell.length_a   1.000
_cell.length_b   1.000
_cell.length_c   1.000
_cell.angle_alpha   90.00
_cell.angle_beta   90.00
_cell.angle_gamma   90.00
#
_symmetry.space_group_name_H-M   'P 1'
#
loop_
_entity.id
_entity.type
_entity.pdbx_description
1 polymer ?
#
loop_
_entity_poly.entity_id
_entity_poly.type
_entity_poly.pdbx_seq_one_letter_code
_entity_poly.pdbx_strand_id
1 'polypeptide(L)'
;MFLAYTCPRGRALIDRRLYLPERTWLADAARCRAAGVPEQAVFATKPVLAAQMITAALEAGIEASWVTGDEVYGQDPRLRRLLEEREVGYVPAIVGSRRASLEGADLTAAEIAARVESGHWHRYSAGRGAKGHRIYAWAWARIDVDQSGYRWLPIRRLPAVLMRSRPRRIAEILRWSQWRRRHQAIARRCHYQRRSQP
;
A
#
# COMPACT_ATOMS: atom_id res chain seq x y z
N MET A 1 -2.14 1.11 -12.78
CA MET A 1 -2.22 1.73 -11.45
C MET A 1 -3.51 2.53 -11.39
N PHE A 2 -4.17 2.57 -10.24
CA PHE A 2 -5.46 3.24 -10.07
C PHE A 2 -5.41 4.13 -8.84
N LEU A 3 -6.06 5.29 -8.92
CA LEU A 3 -6.38 6.15 -7.78
C LEU A 3 -7.89 6.06 -7.54
N ALA A 4 -8.27 5.79 -6.30
CA ALA A 4 -9.66 5.69 -5.90
C ALA A 4 -9.98 6.74 -4.85
N TYR A 5 -11.08 7.47 -5.05
CA TYR A 5 -11.66 8.33 -4.03
C TYR A 5 -12.63 7.51 -3.17
N THR A 6 -12.54 7.64 -1.85
CA THR A 6 -13.37 6.90 -0.91
C THR A 6 -14.07 7.83 0.06
N CYS A 7 -15.37 7.68 0.22
CA CYS A 7 -16.19 8.44 1.17
C CYS A 7 -17.26 7.52 1.79
N PRO A 8 -18.06 8.00 2.75
CA PRO A 8 -19.12 7.19 3.37
C PRO A 8 -20.13 6.62 2.36
N ARG A 9 -20.32 7.27 1.20
CA ARG A 9 -21.23 6.83 0.14
C ARG A 9 -20.65 5.71 -0.74
N GLY A 10 -19.34 5.49 -0.70
CA GLY A 10 -18.69 4.44 -1.50
C GLY A 10 -17.29 4.79 -1.98
N ARG A 11 -16.91 4.19 -3.11
CA ARG A 11 -15.60 4.36 -3.73
C ARG A 11 -15.75 4.52 -5.25
N ALA A 12 -14.98 5.42 -5.84
CA ALA A 12 -14.93 5.65 -7.28
C ALA A 12 -13.47 5.68 -7.75
N LEU A 13 -13.18 5.10 -8.93
CA LEU A 13 -11.89 5.30 -9.57
C LEU A 13 -11.88 6.68 -10.23
N ILE A 14 -10.91 7.50 -9.88
CA ILE A 14 -10.81 8.89 -10.35
C ILE A 14 -9.62 9.12 -11.28
N ASP A 15 -8.63 8.23 -11.27
CA ASP A 15 -7.53 8.24 -12.24
C ASP A 15 -7.02 6.79 -12.46
N ARG A 16 -6.48 6.53 -13.66
CA ARG A 16 -5.76 5.32 -14.03
C ARG A 16 -4.52 5.68 -14.85
N ARG A 17 -3.38 5.09 -14.49
CA ARG A 17 -2.14 5.21 -15.28
C ARG A 17 -1.50 3.86 -15.51
N LEU A 18 -0.91 3.68 -16.70
CA LEU A 18 -0.17 2.47 -17.02
C LEU A 18 1.23 2.56 -16.40
N TYR A 19 1.61 1.50 -15.69
CA TYR A 19 3.00 1.31 -15.29
C TYR A 19 3.68 0.50 -16.39
N LEU A 20 4.60 1.14 -17.11
CA LEU A 20 5.27 0.58 -18.29
C LEU A 20 6.76 0.43 -17.97
N PRO A 21 7.23 -0.75 -17.52
CA PRO A 21 8.63 -0.97 -17.24
C PRO A 21 9.48 -0.72 -18.49
N GLU A 22 10.55 0.07 -18.33
CA GLU A 22 11.42 0.52 -19.41
C GLU A 22 11.89 -0.64 -20.30
N ARG A 23 12.46 -1.68 -19.69
CA ARG A 23 13.11 -2.79 -20.43
C ARG A 23 12.15 -3.75 -21.14
N THR A 24 10.94 -3.94 -20.61
CA THR A 24 10.03 -5.00 -21.11
C THR A 24 8.84 -4.46 -21.90
N TRP A 25 8.64 -3.15 -21.90
CA TRP A 25 7.55 -2.48 -22.60
C TRP A 25 8.09 -1.35 -23.47
N LEU A 26 8.72 -0.34 -22.86
CA LEU A 26 9.12 0.86 -23.62
C LEU A 26 10.26 0.59 -24.62
N ALA A 27 11.07 -0.45 -24.39
CA ALA A 27 12.06 -0.93 -25.35
C ALA A 27 11.45 -1.59 -26.61
N ASP A 28 10.16 -1.95 -26.61
CA ASP A 28 9.46 -2.58 -27.73
C ASP A 28 8.38 -1.64 -28.28
N ALA A 29 8.81 -0.78 -29.22
CA ALA A 29 7.93 0.21 -29.83
C ALA A 29 6.76 -0.43 -30.62
N ALA A 30 6.98 -1.61 -31.22
CA ALA A 30 5.93 -2.30 -31.97
C ALA A 30 4.82 -2.78 -31.02
N ARG A 31 5.20 -3.36 -29.88
CA ARG A 31 4.26 -3.76 -28.83
C ARG A 31 3.54 -2.57 -28.21
N CYS A 32 4.24 -1.47 -27.96
CA CYS A 32 3.62 -0.23 -27.46
C CYS A 32 2.55 0.28 -28.43
N ARG A 33 2.87 0.37 -29.73
CA ARG A 33 1.91 0.77 -30.77
C ARG A 33 0.72 -0.17 -30.84
N ALA A 34 0.96 -1.48 -30.86
CA ALA A 34 -0.10 -2.49 -30.89
C ALA A 34 -1.03 -2.41 -29.66
N ALA A 35 -0.51 -1.98 -28.51
CA ALA A 35 -1.28 -1.78 -27.28
C ALA A 35 -1.88 -0.36 -27.13
N GLY A 36 -1.68 0.53 -28.12
CA GLY A 36 -2.16 1.92 -28.07
C GLY A 36 -1.46 2.79 -27.02
N VAL A 37 -0.22 2.47 -26.66
CA VAL A 37 0.61 3.30 -25.79
C VAL A 37 1.04 4.55 -26.57
N PRO A 38 0.82 5.77 -26.05
CA PRO A 38 1.26 7.00 -26.70
C PRO A 38 2.78 7.03 -26.89
N GLU A 39 3.26 7.57 -28.02
CA GLU A 39 4.70 7.60 -28.35
C GLU A 39 5.53 8.41 -27.34
N GLN A 40 4.92 9.42 -26.71
CA GLN A 40 5.53 10.24 -25.67
C GLN A 40 5.56 9.56 -24.29
N ALA A 41 5.07 8.32 -24.15
CA ALA A 41 5.06 7.62 -22.88
C ALA A 41 6.49 7.26 -22.43
N VAL A 42 6.94 7.87 -21.34
CA VAL A 42 8.24 7.60 -20.71
C VAL A 42 8.08 6.75 -19.46
N PHE A 43 9.18 6.12 -19.02
CA PHE A 43 9.19 5.33 -17.80
C PHE A 43 8.87 6.23 -16.59
N ALA A 44 7.96 5.75 -15.75
CA ALA A 44 7.68 6.35 -14.44
C ALA A 44 7.50 5.25 -13.40
N THR A 45 8.12 5.41 -12.24
CA THR A 45 7.94 4.50 -11.12
C THR A 45 6.51 4.62 -10.57
N LYS A 46 6.04 3.60 -9.82
CA LYS A 46 4.71 3.67 -9.20
C LYS A 46 4.54 4.88 -8.27
N PRO A 47 5.52 5.26 -7.41
CA PRO A 47 5.39 6.48 -6.61
C PRO A 47 5.31 7.76 -7.44
N VAL A 48 6.07 7.86 -8.54
CA VAL A 48 5.98 9.01 -9.46
C VAL A 48 4.59 9.06 -10.10
N LEU A 49 4.05 7.92 -10.55
CA LEU A 49 2.68 7.87 -11.07
C LEU A 49 1.65 8.25 -9.98
N ALA A 50 1.79 7.77 -8.74
CA ALA A 50 0.93 8.17 -7.62
C ALA A 50 0.94 9.69 -7.41
N ALA A 51 2.14 10.27 -7.30
CA ALA A 51 2.33 11.69 -7.12
C ALA A 51 1.58 12.49 -8.19
N GLN A 52 1.78 12.15 -9.46
CA GLN A 52 1.10 12.84 -10.56
C GLN A 52 -0.42 12.65 -10.55
N MET A 53 -0.92 11.45 -10.18
CA MET A 53 -2.37 11.19 -10.08
C MET A 53 -3.01 12.00 -8.95
N ILE A 54 -2.34 12.08 -7.79
CA ILE A 54 -2.80 12.84 -6.63
C ILE A 54 -2.78 14.34 -6.95
N THR A 55 -1.67 14.85 -7.49
CA THR A 55 -1.54 16.25 -7.92
C THR A 55 -2.68 16.64 -8.87
N ALA A 56 -2.92 15.85 -9.92
CA ALA A 56 -3.98 16.11 -10.88
C ALA A 56 -5.38 16.09 -10.25
N ALA A 57 -5.64 15.16 -9.32
CA ALA A 57 -6.91 15.10 -8.60
C ALA A 57 -7.14 16.36 -7.74
N LEU A 58 -6.11 16.79 -6.99
CA LEU A 58 -6.19 18.00 -6.16
C LEU A 58 -6.34 19.27 -7.00
N GLU A 59 -5.63 19.38 -8.13
CA GLU A 59 -5.74 20.51 -9.06
C GLU A 59 -7.11 20.57 -9.76
N ALA A 60 -7.75 19.41 -9.96
CA ALA A 60 -9.14 19.33 -10.43
C ALA A 60 -10.18 19.67 -9.35
N GLY A 61 -9.76 20.10 -8.15
CA GLY A 61 -10.64 20.48 -7.05
C GLY A 61 -11.20 19.31 -6.24
N ILE A 62 -10.63 18.09 -6.38
CA ILE A 62 -11.05 16.96 -5.55
C ILE A 62 -10.51 17.14 -4.14
N GLU A 63 -11.42 17.36 -3.18
CA GLU A 63 -11.06 17.51 -1.77
C GLU A 63 -10.85 16.14 -1.09
N ALA A 64 -9.64 15.90 -0.60
CA ALA A 64 -9.29 14.69 0.14
C ALA A 64 -8.43 15.03 1.37
N SER A 65 -8.90 14.68 2.57
CA SER A 65 -8.17 14.97 3.81
C SER A 65 -6.93 14.10 4.01
N TRP A 66 -6.89 12.92 3.37
CA TRP A 66 -5.71 12.04 3.43
C TRP A 66 -5.62 11.04 2.28
N VAL A 67 -4.41 10.51 2.05
CA VAL A 67 -4.11 9.46 1.06
C VAL A 67 -3.50 8.23 1.74
N THR A 68 -3.78 7.03 1.23
CA THR A 68 -3.11 5.78 1.64
C THR A 68 -2.63 4.97 0.46
N GLY A 69 -1.70 4.06 0.72
CA GLY A 69 -1.10 3.17 -0.27
C GLY A 69 -0.37 2.01 0.40
N ASP A 70 0.07 1.06 -0.42
CA ASP A 70 0.97 0.01 0.01
C ASP A 70 2.40 0.51 0.32
N GLU A 71 3.25 -0.43 0.71
CA GLU A 71 4.62 -0.21 1.13
C GLU A 71 5.47 0.51 0.08
N VAL A 72 5.23 0.28 -1.22
CA VAL A 72 6.00 0.90 -2.30
C VAL A 72 5.86 2.42 -2.26
N TYR A 73 4.70 2.93 -1.88
CA TYR A 73 4.46 4.37 -1.78
C TYR A 73 5.03 4.96 -0.49
N GLY A 74 4.96 4.24 0.64
CA GLY A 74 5.46 4.74 1.91
C GLY A 74 6.99 4.74 2.03
N GLN A 75 7.68 4.04 1.14
CA GLN A 75 9.14 4.11 0.99
C GLN A 75 9.63 5.28 0.13
N ASP A 76 8.74 6.01 -0.55
CA ASP A 76 9.16 7.12 -1.42
C ASP A 76 9.16 8.47 -0.66
N PRO A 77 10.33 9.05 -0.37
CA PRO A 77 10.40 10.32 0.36
C PRO A 77 9.92 11.51 -0.46
N ARG A 78 9.90 11.42 -1.80
CA ARG A 78 9.44 12.52 -2.67
C ARG A 78 7.93 12.60 -2.66
N LEU A 79 7.24 11.46 -2.69
CA LEU A 79 5.79 11.38 -2.52
C LEU A 79 5.36 11.90 -1.14
N ARG A 80 6.12 11.55 -0.08
CA ARG A 80 5.88 12.11 1.25
C ARG A 80 5.97 13.63 1.25
N ARG A 81 7.08 14.19 0.74
CA ARG A 81 7.30 15.63 0.69
C ARG A 81 6.20 16.34 -0.10
N LEU A 82 5.81 15.80 -1.24
CA LEU A 82 4.70 16.34 -2.03
C LEU A 82 3.41 16.44 -1.21
N LEU A 83 3.07 15.40 -0.44
CA LEU A 83 1.87 15.40 0.39
C LEU A 83 1.98 16.41 1.54
N GLU A 84 3.17 16.56 2.14
CA GLU A 84 3.44 17.59 3.16
C GLU A 84 3.32 19.01 2.58
N GLU A 85 3.92 19.29 1.42
CA GLU A 85 3.85 20.59 0.71
C GLU A 85 2.42 20.96 0.30
N ARG A 86 1.58 19.95 0.01
CA ARG A 86 0.17 20.13 -0.34
C ARG A 86 -0.76 20.09 0.89
N GLU A 87 -0.21 19.97 2.10
CA GLU A 87 -0.94 19.86 3.37
C GLU A 87 -1.98 18.72 3.41
N VAL A 88 -1.69 17.61 2.71
CA VAL A 88 -2.56 16.42 2.65
C VAL A 88 -2.05 15.36 3.63
N GLY A 89 -2.93 14.90 4.53
CA GLY A 89 -2.60 13.80 5.44
C GLY A 89 -2.24 12.51 4.70
N TYR A 90 -1.42 11.64 5.28
CA TYR A 90 -1.05 10.40 4.59
C TYR A 90 -0.79 9.24 5.54
N VAL A 91 -1.19 8.04 5.11
CA VAL A 91 -1.00 6.78 5.86
C VAL A 91 -0.65 5.63 4.90
N PRO A 92 0.47 5.69 4.16
CA PRO A 92 0.96 4.54 3.41
C PRO A 92 1.60 3.51 4.35
N ALA A 93 1.57 2.23 3.96
CA ALA A 93 2.36 1.22 4.67
C ALA A 93 3.86 1.51 4.53
N ILE A 94 4.67 1.08 5.49
CA ILE A 94 6.13 1.24 5.48
C ILE A 94 6.80 -0.10 5.79
N VAL A 95 8.04 -0.26 5.32
CA VAL A 95 8.88 -1.40 5.69
C VAL A 95 9.19 -1.35 7.20
N GLY A 96 9.31 -2.52 7.82
CA GLY A 96 9.65 -2.61 9.24
C GLY A 96 11.00 -1.98 9.60
N SER A 97 11.94 -1.91 8.66
CA SER A 97 13.26 -1.28 8.84
C SER A 97 13.25 0.25 8.71
N ARG A 98 12.12 0.88 8.37
CA ARG A 98 12.02 2.35 8.31
C ARG A 98 12.28 2.90 9.70
N ARG A 99 13.30 3.75 9.82
CA ARG A 99 13.67 4.41 11.07
C ARG A 99 12.73 5.57 11.40
N ALA A 100 12.49 5.85 12.67
CA ALA A 100 11.73 6.99 13.18
C ALA A 100 12.16 7.26 14.62
N SER A 101 12.08 8.53 15.03
CA SER A 101 12.36 8.92 16.42
C SER A 101 11.15 8.61 17.29
N LEU A 102 11.32 7.87 18.38
CA LEU A 102 10.33 7.66 19.43
C LEU A 102 10.96 8.07 20.76
N GLU A 103 10.39 9.09 21.42
CA GLU A 103 10.90 9.60 22.70
C GLU A 103 12.41 9.97 22.65
N GLY A 104 12.86 10.48 21.49
CA GLY A 104 14.26 10.85 21.26
C GLY A 104 15.18 9.70 20.83
N ALA A 105 14.71 8.45 20.87
CA ALA A 105 15.46 7.29 20.38
C ALA A 105 15.17 7.02 18.90
N ASP A 106 16.21 6.92 18.08
CA ASP A 106 16.09 6.54 16.68
C ASP A 106 15.97 5.02 16.51
N LEU A 107 14.78 4.56 16.13
CA LEU A 107 14.37 3.15 16.14
C LEU A 107 13.70 2.78 14.83
N THR A 108 13.80 1.51 14.45
CA THR A 108 13.02 0.97 13.32
C THR A 108 11.54 0.84 13.70
N ALA A 109 10.65 0.94 12.71
CA ALA A 109 9.21 0.75 12.90
C ALA A 109 8.88 -0.62 13.52
N ALA A 110 9.66 -1.65 13.21
CA ALA A 110 9.54 -2.97 13.83
C ALA A 110 9.91 -2.96 15.32
N GLU A 111 10.99 -2.29 15.70
CA GLU A 111 11.40 -2.12 17.10
C GLU A 111 10.41 -1.27 17.90
N ILE A 112 9.81 -0.25 17.29
CA ILE A 112 8.72 0.52 17.90
C ILE A 112 7.50 -0.39 18.11
N ALA A 113 7.11 -1.15 17.09
CA ALA A 113 5.99 -2.09 17.19
C ALA A 113 6.18 -3.16 18.26
N ALA A 114 7.43 -3.62 18.48
CA ALA A 114 7.77 -4.59 19.51
C ALA A 114 7.68 -4.03 20.94
N ARG A 115 7.82 -2.71 21.12
CA ARG A 115 7.72 -2.03 22.43
C ARG A 115 6.29 -1.81 22.90
N VAL A 116 5.28 -2.03 22.05
CA VAL A 116 3.88 -1.82 22.45
C VAL A 116 3.43 -2.90 23.43
N GLU A 117 3.28 -2.49 24.70
CA GLU A 117 2.77 -3.33 25.78
C GLU A 117 1.39 -3.95 25.45
N SER A 118 1.11 -5.13 26.00
CA SER A 118 -0.11 -5.89 25.71
C SER A 118 -1.40 -5.10 25.99
N GLY A 119 -1.40 -4.25 27.03
CA GLY A 119 -2.53 -3.40 27.43
C GLY A 119 -2.81 -2.23 26.49
N HIS A 120 -1.86 -1.82 25.66
CA HIS A 120 -2.00 -0.68 24.73
C HIS A 120 -2.59 -1.07 23.36
N TRP A 121 -2.99 -2.34 23.19
CA TRP A 121 -3.60 -2.82 21.96
C TRP A 121 -5.13 -2.76 22.01
N HIS A 122 -5.70 -2.05 21.05
CA HIS A 122 -7.13 -1.82 20.95
C HIS A 122 -7.72 -2.60 19.76
N ARG A 123 -8.93 -3.14 19.92
CA ARG A 123 -9.61 -3.89 18.86
C ARG A 123 -10.51 -2.96 18.06
N TYR A 124 -10.16 -2.71 16.79
CA TYR A 124 -10.96 -1.91 15.88
C TYR A 124 -11.30 -2.66 14.59
N SER A 125 -12.46 -2.32 14.01
CA SER A 125 -12.87 -2.82 12.70
C SER A 125 -12.28 -1.98 11.58
N ALA A 126 -11.61 -2.60 10.61
CA ALA A 126 -11.25 -1.98 9.34
C ALA A 126 -12.40 -2.03 8.32
N GLY A 127 -13.64 -1.88 8.81
CA GLY A 127 -14.87 -1.98 8.02
C GLY A 127 -15.34 -3.41 7.71
N ARG A 128 -16.50 -3.49 7.05
CA ARG A 128 -17.14 -4.74 6.63
C ARG A 128 -16.41 -5.33 5.43
N GLY A 129 -16.08 -6.62 5.51
CA GLY A 129 -15.63 -7.43 4.39
C GLY A 129 -16.65 -8.49 4.00
N ALA A 130 -16.33 -9.31 3.01
CA ALA A 130 -17.21 -10.40 2.53
C ALA A 130 -17.56 -11.44 3.61
N LYS A 131 -16.80 -11.50 4.71
CA LYS A 131 -17.02 -12.41 5.86
C LYS A 131 -17.43 -11.68 7.15
N GLY A 132 -17.98 -10.47 7.02
CA GLY A 132 -18.29 -9.61 8.17
C GLY A 132 -17.15 -8.65 8.52
N HIS A 133 -17.17 -8.09 9.72
CA HIS A 133 -16.20 -7.07 10.15
C HIS A 133 -14.77 -7.59 10.18
N ARG A 134 -13.84 -6.85 9.57
CA ARG A 134 -12.41 -7.15 9.62
C ARG A 134 -11.83 -6.56 10.91
N ILE A 135 -11.88 -7.33 11.99
CA ILE A 135 -11.37 -6.89 13.30
C ILE A 135 -9.86 -7.15 13.36
N TYR A 136 -9.10 -6.10 13.70
CA TYR A 136 -7.67 -6.18 13.96
C TYR A 136 -7.35 -5.58 15.33
N ALA A 137 -6.18 -5.94 15.87
CA ALA A 137 -5.62 -5.22 17.01
C ALA A 137 -4.72 -4.11 16.47
N TRP A 138 -4.90 -2.91 17.02
CA TRP A 138 -4.23 -1.69 16.63
C TRP A 138 -3.56 -1.05 17.83
N ALA A 139 -2.44 -0.41 17.57
CA ALA A 139 -1.78 0.52 18.46
C ALA A 139 -1.26 1.69 17.62
N TRP A 140 -0.84 2.76 18.26
CA TRP A 140 -0.22 3.90 17.59
C TRP A 140 0.85 4.50 18.50
N ALA A 141 1.96 4.90 17.90
CA ALA A 141 3.03 5.60 18.58
C ALA A 141 3.20 6.98 17.95
N ARG A 142 3.37 8.02 18.76
CA ARG A 142 3.75 9.34 18.27
C ARG A 142 5.24 9.30 17.94
N ILE A 143 5.61 9.66 16.73
CA ILE A 143 7.00 9.59 16.25
C ILE A 143 7.45 10.94 15.71
N ASP A 144 8.76 11.15 15.57
CA ASP A 144 9.34 12.30 14.88
C ASP A 144 8.78 13.65 15.41
N VAL A 145 8.64 13.77 16.75
CA VAL A 145 7.99 14.91 17.42
C VAL A 145 8.74 16.24 17.29
N ASP A 146 10.02 16.15 16.91
CA ASP A 146 10.91 17.25 16.56
C ASP A 146 10.65 17.81 15.16
N GLN A 147 9.90 17.09 14.33
CA GLN A 147 9.52 17.52 12.99
C GLN A 147 8.14 18.18 13.01
N SER A 148 7.89 19.07 12.04
CA SER A 148 6.59 19.72 11.89
C SER A 148 5.46 18.72 11.56
N GLY A 149 4.25 19.11 11.94
CA GLY A 149 3.02 18.34 11.73
C GLY A 149 2.75 17.25 12.77
N TYR A 150 1.67 16.50 12.56
CA TYR A 150 1.29 15.37 13.42
C TYR A 150 1.77 14.06 12.82
N ARG A 151 2.78 13.46 13.45
CA ARG A 151 3.41 12.22 12.98
C ARG A 151 3.10 11.07 13.93
N TRP A 152 2.40 10.08 13.39
CA TRP A 152 2.01 8.88 14.10
C TRP A 152 2.40 7.66 13.30
N LEU A 153 2.75 6.58 14.00
CA LEU A 153 2.94 5.26 13.44
C LEU A 153 1.76 4.36 13.86
N PRO A 154 0.73 4.18 13.01
CA PRO A 154 -0.30 3.18 13.24
C PRO A 154 0.29 1.78 13.06
N ILE A 155 0.11 0.94 14.07
CA ILE A 155 0.62 -0.42 14.10
C ILE A 155 -0.59 -1.36 14.10
N ARG A 156 -0.63 -2.27 13.13
CA ARG A 156 -1.68 -3.28 13.01
C ARG A 156 -1.09 -4.67 13.19
N ARG A 157 -1.63 -5.43 14.15
CA ARG A 157 -1.35 -6.86 14.27
C ARG A 157 -2.59 -7.69 13.95
N LEU A 158 -2.37 -8.84 13.31
CA LEU A 158 -3.42 -9.84 13.19
C LEU A 158 -3.69 -10.41 14.59
N PRO A 159 -4.94 -10.40 15.08
CA PRO A 159 -5.24 -11.13 16.30
C PRO A 159 -4.89 -12.60 16.04
N ALA A 160 -4.09 -13.20 16.94
CA ALA A 160 -3.69 -14.61 16.87
C ALA A 160 -4.90 -15.57 16.73
N VAL A 161 -6.11 -15.10 17.03
CA VAL A 161 -7.38 -15.80 16.83
C VAL A 161 -7.65 -16.14 15.36
N LEU A 162 -7.13 -15.41 14.37
CA LEU A 162 -7.25 -15.83 12.95
C LEU A 162 -6.40 -17.06 12.62
N MET A 163 -5.41 -17.42 13.45
CA MET A 163 -4.71 -18.71 13.39
C MET A 163 -5.40 -19.80 14.23
N ARG A 164 -6.37 -19.44 15.09
CA ARG A 164 -7.14 -20.35 15.96
C ARG A 164 -8.64 -20.41 15.65
N SER A 165 -9.10 -19.80 14.55
CA SER A 165 -10.40 -20.14 13.99
C SER A 165 -10.33 -21.61 13.58
N ARG A 166 -11.01 -22.50 14.32
CA ARG A 166 -11.15 -23.91 13.94
C ARG A 166 -11.42 -23.96 12.43
N PRO A 167 -10.58 -24.62 11.61
CA PRO A 167 -10.94 -24.88 10.23
C PRO A 167 -12.32 -25.50 10.19
N ARG A 168 -13.23 -24.91 9.41
CA ARG A 168 -14.37 -25.67 8.90
C ARG A 168 -13.78 -26.67 7.90
N ARG A 169 -13.40 -27.85 8.41
CA ARG A 169 -12.76 -28.99 7.71
C ARG A 169 -11.37 -28.69 7.11
N ILE A 170 -10.43 -29.62 7.33
CA ILE A 170 -9.07 -29.57 6.74
C ILE A 170 -9.13 -29.39 5.21
N ALA A 171 -10.16 -29.93 4.56
CA ALA A 171 -10.41 -29.77 3.13
C ALA A 171 -10.54 -28.30 2.68
N GLU A 172 -11.12 -27.40 3.47
CA GLU A 172 -11.26 -25.98 3.09
C GLU A 172 -9.93 -25.22 3.22
N ILE A 173 -9.14 -25.52 4.26
CA ILE A 173 -7.77 -24.99 4.38
C ILE A 173 -6.90 -25.48 3.23
N LEU A 174 -6.97 -26.78 2.91
CA LEU A 174 -6.19 -27.34 1.82
C LEU A 174 -6.63 -26.75 0.47
N ARG A 175 -7.93 -26.57 0.24
CA ARG A 175 -8.45 -25.88 -0.96
C ARG A 175 -7.96 -24.44 -1.04
N TRP A 176 -8.03 -23.65 0.04
CA TRP A 176 -7.57 -22.26 0.03
C TRP A 176 -6.03 -22.16 -0.13
N SER A 177 -5.29 -23.04 0.53
CA SER A 177 -3.84 -23.11 0.44
C SER A 177 -3.37 -23.57 -0.96
N GLN A 178 -4.05 -24.56 -1.55
CA GLN A 178 -3.82 -24.99 -2.93
C GLN A 178 -4.19 -23.88 -3.92
N TRP A 179 -5.34 -23.22 -3.76
CA TRP A 179 -5.74 -22.09 -4.60
C TRP A 179 -4.74 -20.94 -4.54
N ARG A 180 -4.29 -20.56 -3.33
CA ARG A 180 -3.32 -19.49 -3.11
C ARG A 180 -1.95 -19.84 -3.68
N ARG A 181 -1.45 -21.06 -3.43
CA ARG A 181 -0.18 -21.52 -3.99
C ARG A 181 -0.23 -21.60 -5.51
N ARG A 182 -1.35 -22.06 -6.08
CA ARG A 182 -1.56 -22.07 -7.53
C ARG A 182 -1.57 -20.66 -8.12
N HIS A 183 -2.26 -19.72 -7.50
CA HIS A 183 -2.27 -18.31 -7.96
C HIS A 183 -0.92 -17.62 -7.77
N GLN A 184 -0.22 -17.84 -6.66
CA GLN A 184 1.13 -17.30 -6.46
C GLN A 184 2.15 -17.94 -7.42
N ALA A 185 2.03 -19.23 -7.69
CA ALA A 185 2.86 -19.92 -8.68
C ALA A 185 2.57 -19.44 -10.09
N ILE A 186 1.31 -19.20 -10.47
CA ILE A 186 0.93 -18.61 -11.76
C ILE A 186 1.49 -17.18 -11.86
N ALA A 187 1.30 -16.34 -10.84
CA ALA A 187 1.84 -14.98 -10.83
C ALA A 187 3.37 -14.95 -10.93
N ARG A 188 4.07 -15.84 -10.21
CA ARG A 188 5.53 -16.01 -10.31
C ARG A 188 5.93 -16.55 -11.69
N ARG A 189 5.24 -17.56 -12.23
CA ARG A 189 5.54 -18.13 -13.55
C ARG A 189 5.32 -17.10 -14.65
N CYS A 190 4.25 -16.32 -14.62
CA CYS A 190 4.05 -15.20 -15.54
C CYS A 190 5.13 -14.11 -15.38
N HIS A 191 5.59 -13.85 -14.15
CA HIS A 191 6.67 -12.90 -13.87
C HIS A 191 8.05 -13.39 -14.36
N TYR A 192 8.36 -14.69 -14.21
CA TYR A 192 9.63 -15.28 -14.61
C TYR A 192 9.68 -15.67 -16.09
N GLN A 193 8.61 -16.23 -16.67
CA GLN A 193 8.54 -16.50 -18.11
C GLN A 193 8.69 -15.22 -18.94
N ARG A 194 8.25 -14.06 -18.41
CA ARG A 194 8.47 -12.75 -19.03
C ARG A 194 9.86 -12.14 -18.81
N ARG A 195 10.68 -12.73 -17.94
CA ARG A 195 12.10 -12.37 -17.73
C ARG A 195 13.05 -13.24 -18.55
N SER A 196 12.59 -14.40 -19.03
CA SER A 196 13.38 -15.40 -19.75
C SER A 196 13.10 -15.45 -21.27
N GLN A 197 12.15 -14.64 -21.76
CA GLN A 197 11.98 -14.42 -23.20
C GLN A 197 12.88 -13.23 -23.60
N PRO A 198 13.72 -13.37 -24.63
CA PRO A 198 14.62 -12.31 -25.10
C PRO A 198 13.84 -11.08 -25.59
#